data_AF-A0A081LEN0-F1
#
_entry.id   AF-A0A081LEN0-F1
#
_cell.length_a   1.000
_cell.length_b   1.000
_cell.length_c   1.000
_cell.angle_alpha   90.00
_cell.angle_beta   90.00
_cell.angle_gamma   90.00
#
_symmetry.space_group_name_H-M   'P 1'
#
loop_
_entity.id
_entity.type
_entity.pdbx_description
1 polymer ?
#
loop_
_entity_poly.entity_id
_entity_poly.type
_entity_poly.pdbx_seq_one_letter_code
_entity_poly.pdbx_strand_id
1 'polypeptide(L)'
;MNQLANCPQCNQLFLKTTIQTVCNKCFEEEERSFDIVYKFLRKQSNRQSTIAEIVDATDVDEELILKFIRLKRLQISQFPNINYPCERCGQPIRKNKLCSQCEQDIHSQISQMNQEEERKKEIESRKKDTYYAIHPKND
;
A
#
# COMPACT_ATOMS: atom_id res chain seq x y z
N MET A 1 -11.09 11.25 -15.33
CA MET A 1 -11.30 12.70 -15.35
C MET A 1 -9.93 13.35 -15.19
N ASN A 2 -9.49 14.16 -16.15
CA ASN A 2 -8.22 14.88 -16.03
C ASN A 2 -8.47 16.14 -15.20
N GLN A 3 -7.72 16.31 -14.12
CA GLN A 3 -7.84 17.47 -13.24
C GLN A 3 -6.56 18.31 -13.36
N LEU A 4 -6.71 19.63 -13.50
CA LEU A 4 -5.57 20.52 -13.44
C LEU A 4 -5.04 20.52 -12.00
N ALA A 5 -3.74 20.26 -11.82
CA ALA A 5 -3.10 20.19 -10.52
C ALA A 5 -1.67 20.77 -10.58
N ASN A 6 -1.14 21.14 -9.41
CA ASN A 6 0.26 21.49 -9.27
C ASN A 6 1.07 20.23 -9.00
N CYS A 7 2.22 20.11 -9.68
CA CYS A 7 3.15 19.01 -9.47
C CYS A 7 3.70 19.06 -8.02
N PRO A 8 3.65 17.96 -7.25
CA PRO A 8 4.15 17.96 -5.86
C PRO A 8 5.67 18.12 -5.77
N GLN A 9 6.41 17.88 -6.86
CA GLN A 9 7.88 17.96 -6.90
C GLN A 9 8.38 19.35 -7.30
N CYS A 10 7.85 19.92 -8.39
CA CYS A 10 8.34 21.18 -8.96
C CYS A 10 7.31 22.31 -8.98
N ASN A 11 6.11 22.10 -8.44
CA ASN A 11 4.97 23.03 -8.45
C ASN A 11 4.48 23.48 -9.84
N GLN A 12 4.97 22.86 -10.92
CA GLN A 12 4.48 23.16 -12.27
C GLN A 12 3.02 22.69 -12.44
N LEU A 13 2.19 23.51 -13.07
CA LEU A 13 0.84 23.14 -13.49
C LEU A 13 0.88 22.02 -14.53
N PHE A 14 0.07 20.98 -14.33
CA PHE A 14 -0.09 19.87 -15.25
C PHE A 14 -1.49 19.25 -15.14
N LEU A 15 -1.86 18.45 -16.15
CA LEU A 15 -3.08 17.65 -16.10
C LEU A 15 -2.78 16.34 -15.37
N LYS A 16 -3.31 16.19 -14.16
CA LYS A 16 -3.22 14.96 -13.38
C LYS A 16 -4.16 13.92 -13.96
N THR A 17 -3.61 12.74 -14.23
CA THR A 17 -4.36 11.54 -14.65
C THR A 17 -4.25 10.49 -13.55
N THR A 18 -5.10 9.46 -13.57
CA THR A 18 -5.04 8.34 -12.61
C THR A 18 -3.67 7.66 -12.55
N ILE A 19 -2.95 7.65 -13.68
CA ILE A 19 -1.65 6.98 -13.84
C ILE A 19 -0.50 7.93 -13.49
N GLN A 20 -0.59 9.19 -13.88
CA GLN A 20 0.49 10.16 -13.78
C GLN A 20 0.19 11.19 -12.68
N THR A 21 0.96 11.09 -11.59
CA THR A 21 0.79 11.91 -10.38
C THR A 21 1.70 13.14 -10.32
N VAL A 22 2.64 13.26 -11.26
CA VAL A 22 3.62 14.35 -11.38
C VAL A 22 3.64 14.88 -12.81
N CYS A 23 4.18 16.09 -13.04
CA CYS A 23 4.29 16.63 -14.40
C CYS A 23 5.22 15.76 -15.28
N ASN A 24 5.15 15.94 -16.60
CA ASN A 24 5.97 15.15 -17.55
C ASN A 24 7.47 15.24 -17.27
N LYS A 25 7.99 16.42 -16.88
CA LYS A 25 9.41 16.59 -16.58
C LYS A 25 9.85 15.74 -15.39
N CYS A 26 9.13 15.84 -14.27
CA CYS A 26 9.43 15.05 -13.09
C CYS A 26 9.20 13.55 -13.34
N PHE A 27 8.22 13.19 -14.18
CA PHE A 27 8.02 11.81 -14.59
C PHE A 27 9.24 11.26 -15.36
N GLU A 28 9.77 12.03 -16.32
CA GLU A 28 10.99 11.64 -17.05
C GLU A 28 12.22 11.53 -16.15
N GLU A 29 12.34 12.40 -15.14
CA GLU A 29 13.40 12.31 -14.13
C GLU A 29 13.26 11.03 -13.30
N GLU A 30 12.05 10.71 -12.83
CA GLU A 30 11.77 9.44 -12.15
C GLU A 30 12.13 8.22 -13.01
N GLU A 31 11.80 8.24 -14.31
CA GLU A 31 12.18 7.16 -15.24
C GLU A 31 13.69 7.02 -15.40
N ARG A 32 14.44 8.14 -15.49
CA ARG A 32 15.90 8.11 -15.54
C ARG A 32 16.49 7.51 -14.26
N SER A 33 15.98 7.91 -13.10
CA SER A 33 16.40 7.36 -11.81
C SER A 33 16.10 5.86 -11.71
N PHE A 34 14.93 5.42 -12.19
CA PHE A 34 14.57 4.01 -12.28
C PHE A 34 15.59 3.23 -13.13
N ASP A 35 15.93 3.75 -14.31
CA ASP A 35 16.89 3.10 -15.20
C ASP A 35 18.28 2.97 -14.59
N ILE A 36 18.74 3.97 -13.83
CA ILE A 36 20.03 3.93 -13.12
C ILE A 36 20.01 2.81 -12.07
N VAL A 37 18.98 2.80 -11.22
CA VAL A 37 18.80 1.78 -10.16
C VAL A 37 18.68 0.37 -10.76
N TYR A 38 17.92 0.23 -11.83
CA TYR A 38 17.73 -1.05 -12.51
C TYR A 38 19.04 -1.57 -13.13
N LYS A 39 19.80 -0.71 -13.81
CA LYS A 39 21.13 -1.05 -14.36
C LYS A 39 22.11 -1.45 -13.26
N PHE A 40 22.07 -0.79 -12.11
CA PHE A 40 22.90 -1.11 -10.95
C PHE A 40 22.57 -2.51 -10.42
N LEU A 41 21.28 -2.80 -10.20
CA LEU A 41 20.80 -4.08 -9.65
C LEU A 41 20.95 -5.28 -10.60
N ARG A 42 20.97 -5.04 -11.92
CA ARG A 42 21.16 -6.10 -12.92
C ARG A 42 22.55 -6.76 -12.82
N LYS A 43 23.55 -6.06 -12.29
CA LYS A 43 24.91 -6.60 -12.11
C LYS A 43 24.91 -7.70 -11.04
N GLN A 44 25.55 -8.84 -11.32
CA GLN A 44 25.56 -10.00 -10.44
C GLN A 44 26.13 -9.69 -9.04
N SER A 45 27.18 -8.86 -8.97
CA SER A 45 27.82 -8.41 -7.73
C SER A 45 26.86 -7.64 -6.80
N ASN A 46 25.87 -6.95 -7.38
CA ASN A 46 25.03 -5.99 -6.67
C ASN A 46 23.66 -6.61 -6.29
N ARG A 47 23.45 -7.90 -6.56
CA ARG A 47 22.18 -8.58 -6.22
C ARG A 47 21.96 -8.72 -4.72
N GLN A 48 23.04 -8.69 -3.95
CA GLN A 48 23.02 -8.73 -2.49
C GLN A 48 23.02 -7.33 -1.87
N SER A 49 22.88 -6.27 -2.66
CA SER A 49 22.91 -4.92 -2.10
C SER A 49 21.68 -4.60 -1.25
N THR A 50 21.92 -3.82 -0.20
CA THR A 50 20.88 -3.22 0.64
C THR A 50 20.33 -1.95 0.01
N ILE A 51 19.20 -1.42 0.51
CA ILE A 51 18.67 -0.14 0.02
C ILE A 51 19.68 0.99 0.22
N ALA A 52 20.35 1.04 1.37
CA ALA A 52 21.38 2.03 1.66
C ALA A 52 22.51 2.00 0.62
N GLU A 53 23.04 0.82 0.28
CA GLU A 53 24.08 0.70 -0.76
C GLU A 53 23.60 1.14 -2.15
N ILE A 54 22.32 0.91 -2.48
CA ILE A 54 21.75 1.37 -3.75
C ILE A 54 21.69 2.89 -3.76
N VAL A 55 21.20 3.51 -2.68
CA VAL A 55 21.17 4.97 -2.52
C VAL A 55 22.59 5.54 -2.69
N ASP A 56 23.56 5.00 -1.96
CA ASP A 56 24.96 5.47 -2.00
C ASP A 56 25.59 5.32 -3.40
N ALA A 57 25.27 4.24 -4.12
CA ALA A 57 25.85 3.95 -5.42
C ALA A 57 25.14 4.64 -6.59
N THR A 58 23.85 4.95 -6.46
CA THR A 58 23.02 5.51 -7.54
C THR A 58 22.68 6.98 -7.35
N ASP A 59 22.91 7.53 -6.15
CA ASP A 59 22.53 8.89 -5.76
C ASP A 59 21.03 9.18 -5.99
N VAL A 60 20.21 8.14 -5.80
CA VAL A 60 18.75 8.21 -5.92
C VAL A 60 18.14 8.13 -4.54
N ASP A 61 17.18 9.01 -4.26
CA ASP A 61 16.47 9.05 -2.99
C ASP A 61 15.86 7.70 -2.61
N GLU A 62 16.02 7.34 -1.33
CA GLU A 62 15.45 6.13 -0.75
C GLU A 62 13.93 6.06 -0.96
N GLU A 63 13.23 7.18 -0.78
CA GLU A 63 11.77 7.25 -0.98
C GLU A 63 11.35 6.87 -2.40
N LEU A 64 12.15 7.24 -3.39
CA LEU A 64 11.89 7.00 -4.80
C LEU A 64 12.16 5.52 -5.15
N ILE A 65 13.19 4.92 -4.56
CA ILE A 65 13.45 3.47 -4.63
C ILE A 65 12.30 2.67 -3.99
N LEU A 66 11.86 3.07 -2.79
CA LEU A 66 10.73 2.47 -2.09
C LEU A 66 9.43 2.59 -2.91
N LYS A 67 9.20 3.73 -3.57
CA LYS A 67 8.08 3.94 -4.50
C LYS A 67 8.11 2.93 -5.65
N PHE A 68 9.26 2.65 -6.25
CA PHE A 68 9.37 1.66 -7.32
C PHE A 68 9.06 0.23 -6.87
N ILE A 69 9.47 -0.13 -5.66
CA ILE A 69 9.15 -1.43 -5.05
C ILE A 69 7.63 -1.53 -4.81
N ARG A 70 7.02 -0.49 -4.24
CA ARG A 70 5.56 -0.44 -3.98
C ARG A 70 4.72 -0.54 -5.25
N LEU A 71 5.18 0.10 -6.33
CA LEU A 71 4.53 0.05 -7.65
C LEU A 71 4.79 -1.26 -8.40
N LYS A 72 5.50 -2.24 -7.80
CA LYS A 72 5.91 -3.51 -8.41
C LYS A 72 6.73 -3.35 -9.70
N ARG A 73 7.33 -2.18 -9.91
CA ARG A 73 8.23 -1.92 -11.04
C ARG A 73 9.59 -2.59 -10.83
N LEU A 74 10.02 -2.69 -9.58
CA LEU A 74 11.22 -3.43 -9.17
C LEU A 74 10.85 -4.79 -8.58
N GLN A 75 11.29 -5.88 -9.22
CA GLN A 75 11.04 -7.23 -8.72
C GLN A 75 12.09 -7.65 -7.69
N ILE A 76 11.74 -7.52 -6.41
CA ILE A 76 12.59 -7.83 -5.26
C ILE A 76 12.80 -9.33 -4.98
N SER A 77 12.10 -10.21 -5.70
CA SER A 77 12.20 -11.67 -5.53
C SER A 77 13.62 -12.20 -5.77
N GLN A 78 14.40 -11.51 -6.60
CA GLN A 78 15.76 -11.89 -6.96
C GLN A 78 16.83 -11.23 -6.06
N PHE A 79 16.42 -10.38 -5.10
CA PHE A 79 17.34 -9.56 -4.29
C PHE A 79 17.17 -9.86 -2.80
N PRO A 80 17.97 -10.78 -2.22
CA PRO A 80 17.81 -11.30 -0.84
C PRO A 80 17.85 -10.23 0.26
N ASN A 81 18.59 -9.15 0.07
CA ASN A 81 18.83 -8.16 1.12
C ASN A 81 17.94 -6.91 1.01
N ILE A 82 17.11 -6.83 -0.04
CA ILE A 82 16.14 -5.74 -0.19
C ILE A 82 14.91 -6.06 0.65
N ASN A 83 14.63 -5.16 1.59
CA ASN A 83 13.44 -5.12 2.43
C ASN A 83 12.87 -3.71 2.39
N TYR A 84 11.57 -3.56 2.62
CA TYR A 84 10.88 -2.26 2.63
C TYR A 84 9.93 -2.21 3.83
N PRO A 85 9.62 -1.01 4.37
CA PRO A 85 8.80 -0.89 5.57
C PRO A 85 7.33 -1.25 5.29
N CYS A 86 6.71 -1.97 6.23
CA CYS A 86 5.27 -2.20 6.29
C CYS A 86 4.52 -0.87 6.37
N GLU A 87 3.46 -0.70 5.56
CA GLU A 87 2.69 0.55 5.53
C GLU A 87 1.96 0.88 6.84
N ARG A 88 1.76 -0.10 7.73
CA ARG A 88 1.07 0.08 9.01
C ARG A 88 2.01 0.21 10.21
N CYS A 89 3.01 -0.67 10.33
CA CYS A 89 3.88 -0.73 11.52
C CYS A 89 5.36 -0.41 11.26
N GLY A 90 5.76 -0.20 10.00
CA GLY A 90 7.16 0.10 9.64
C GLY A 90 8.12 -1.08 9.68
N GLN A 91 7.70 -2.27 10.14
CA GLN A 91 8.56 -3.46 10.15
C GLN A 91 9.07 -3.80 8.73
N PRO A 92 10.36 -4.19 8.59
CA PRO A 92 10.91 -4.59 7.29
C PRO A 92 10.21 -5.85 6.76
N ILE A 93 9.63 -5.73 5.57
CA ILE A 93 8.96 -6.78 4.83
C ILE A 93 9.57 -6.97 3.45
N ARG A 94 9.32 -8.12 2.84
CA ARG A 94 9.84 -8.48 1.50
C ARG A 94 8.74 -8.87 0.52
N LYS A 95 7.50 -8.96 1.00
CA LYS A 95 6.30 -9.31 0.24
C LYS A 95 5.11 -8.57 0.82
N ASN A 96 4.11 -8.31 -0.01
CA ASN A 96 2.87 -7.60 0.32
C ASN A 96 3.06 -6.16 0.79
N LYS A 97 1.98 -5.40 0.99
CA LYS A 97 2.06 -4.03 1.52
C LYS A 97 2.13 -4.00 3.05
N LEU A 98 1.64 -5.05 3.69
CA LEU A 98 1.54 -5.21 5.13
C LEU A 98 2.35 -6.44 5.56
N CYS A 99 2.91 -6.41 6.76
CA CYS A 99 3.47 -7.60 7.38
C CYS A 99 2.35 -8.58 7.77
N SER A 100 2.71 -9.85 7.94
CA SER A 100 1.76 -10.92 8.29
C SER A 100 0.98 -10.61 9.58
N GLN A 101 1.62 -9.99 10.57
CA GLN A 101 0.96 -9.58 11.81
C GLN A 101 -0.10 -8.50 11.54
N CYS A 102 0.26 -7.46 10.78
CA CYS A 102 -0.68 -6.39 10.43
C CYS A 102 -1.86 -6.89 9.59
N GLU A 103 -1.62 -7.86 8.71
CA GLU A 103 -2.67 -8.50 7.92
C GLU A 103 -3.61 -9.34 8.81
N GLN A 104 -3.05 -10.16 9.71
CA GLN A 104 -3.82 -10.97 10.66
C GLN A 104 -4.66 -10.12 11.62
N ASP A 105 -4.11 -9.02 12.12
CA ASP A 105 -4.84 -8.06 12.95
C ASP A 105 -6.04 -7.45 12.25
N ILE A 106 -5.92 -7.13 10.96
CA ILE A 106 -7.03 -6.57 10.19
C ILE A 106 -8.12 -7.62 10.00
N HIS A 107 -7.72 -8.85 9.64
CA HIS A 107 -8.66 -9.97 9.51
C HIS A 107 -9.38 -10.28 10.82
N SER A 108 -8.67 -10.24 11.95
CA SER A 108 -9.28 -10.49 13.27
C SER A 108 -10.26 -9.40 13.66
N GLN A 109 -9.93 -8.13 13.43
CA GLN A 109 -10.83 -7.00 13.68
C GLN A 109 -12.11 -7.10 12.82
N ILE A 110 -11.98 -7.42 11.53
CA ILE A 110 -13.13 -7.62 10.64
C ILE A 110 -14.01 -8.78 11.15
N SER A 111 -13.41 -9.90 11.55
CA SER A 111 -14.16 -11.05 12.08
C SER A 111 -14.91 -10.69 13.37
N GLN A 112 -14.29 -9.94 14.26
CA GLN A 112 -14.93 -9.49 15.51
C GLN A 112 -16.11 -8.56 15.23
N MET A 113 -15.95 -7.61 14.31
CA MET A 113 -17.02 -6.71 13.89
C MET A 113 -18.22 -7.49 13.32
N ASN A 114 -17.97 -8.47 12.46
CA ASN A 114 -19.03 -9.29 11.86
C ASN A 114 -19.78 -10.11 12.92
N GLN A 115 -19.05 -10.74 13.86
CA GLN A 115 -19.66 -11.49 14.96
C GLN A 115 -20.52 -10.59 15.86
N GLU A 116 -20.06 -9.37 16.14
CA GLU A 116 -20.83 -8.44 16.94
C GLU A 116 -22.08 -7.95 16.20
N GLU A 117 -22.00 -7.73 14.89
CA GLU A 117 -23.15 -7.37 14.07
C GLU A 117 -24.20 -8.50 14.01
N GLU A 118 -23.75 -9.75 13.85
CA GLU A 118 -24.62 -10.93 13.85
C GLU A 118 -25.31 -11.10 15.21
N ARG A 119 -24.55 -11.00 16.31
CA ARG A 119 -25.10 -11.02 17.66
C ARG A 119 -26.12 -9.90 17.89
N LYS A 120 -25.89 -8.69 17.37
CA LYS A 120 -26.85 -7.57 17.45
C LYS A 120 -28.14 -7.90 16.69
N LYS A 121 -28.04 -8.45 15.47
CA LYS A 121 -29.20 -8.88 14.67
C LYS A 121 -30.01 -9.97 15.38
N GLU A 122 -29.35 -10.95 15.98
CA GLU A 122 -30.02 -12.01 16.76
C GLU A 122 -30.72 -11.49 18.02
N ILE A 123 -30.14 -10.50 18.70
CA ILE A 123 -30.78 -9.88 19.88
C ILE A 123 -32.00 -9.07 19.43
N GLU A 124 -31.91 -8.37 18.29
CA GLU A 124 -33.02 -7.58 17.75
C GLU A 124 -34.17 -8.46 17.24
N SER A 125 -33.88 -9.58 16.56
CA SER A 125 -34.91 -10.54 16.14
C SER A 125 -35.65 -11.13 17.34
N ARG A 126 -34.90 -11.60 18.35
CA ARG A 126 -35.48 -12.15 19.59
C ARG A 126 -36.38 -11.14 20.31
N LYS A 127 -36.02 -9.86 20.35
CA LYS A 127 -36.84 -8.78 20.94
C LYS A 127 -38.13 -8.54 20.15
N LYS A 128 -38.08 -8.60 18.81
CA LYS A 128 -39.28 -8.49 17.96
C LYS A 128 -40.23 -9.66 18.22
N ASP A 129 -39.72 -10.89 18.27
CA ASP A 129 -40.51 -12.09 18.53
C ASP A 129 -41.23 -12.03 19.89
N THR A 130 -40.54 -11.58 20.95
CA THR A 130 -41.16 -11.40 22.27
C THR A 130 -42.21 -10.28 22.31
N TYR A 131 -41.99 -9.17 21.61
CA TYR A 131 -42.97 -8.09 21.51
C TYR A 131 -44.29 -8.54 20.84
N TYR A 132 -44.21 -9.30 19.75
CA TYR A 132 -45.39 -9.85 19.07
C TYR A 132 -46.13 -10.91 19.90
N ALA A 133 -45.42 -11.66 20.76
CA ALA A 133 -46.03 -12.65 21.64
C ALA A 133 -46.79 -12.02 22.83
N ILE A 134 -46.33 -10.88 23.36
CA ILE A 134 -46.93 -10.19 24.51
C ILE A 134 -48.09 -9.28 24.08
N HIS A 135 -48.04 -8.73 22.87
CA HIS A 135 -49.10 -7.91 22.28
C HIS A 135 -49.60 -8.55 20.98
N PRO A 136 -50.44 -9.60 21.05
CA PRO A 136 -51.09 -10.12 19.85
C PRO A 136 -51.93 -9.00 19.24
N LYS A 137 -51.78 -8.77 17.93
CA LYS A 137 -52.67 -7.87 17.19
C LYS A 137 -54.08 -8.46 17.26
N ASN A 138 -54.97 -7.81 18.00
CA ASN A 138 -56.39 -7.93 17.74
C ASN A 138 -56.70 -7.03 16.55
N ASP A 139 -57.09 -7.67 15.44
CA ASP A 139 -57.61 -7.16 14.16
C ASP A 139 -57.55 -5.65 13.87
#